data_AF-A0A533WN31-F1
#
_entry.id   AF-A0A533WN31-F1
#
_cell.length_a   1.000
_cell.length_b   1.000
_cell.length_c   1.000
_cell.angle_alpha   90.00
_cell.angle_beta   90.00
_cell.angle_gamma   90.00
#
_symmetry.space_group_name_H-M   'P 1'
#
loop_
_entity.id
_entity.type
_entity.pdbx_description
1 polymer ?
#
loop_
_entity_poly.entity_id
_entity_poly.type
_entity_poly.pdbx_seq_one_letter_code
_entity_poly.pdbx_strand_id
1 'polypeptide(L)'
;MHGNVHSDLMNFRTKNISTLEPKFERKKGYRYNELDHGRTLREQIFFLNEYQKKSWLSEKDAVAVLQCPHCSSDQLCISFQCQLCSSSNISRGTAIQHDYCGNIDLDHKYVSPDGSLLCRKCKKALNAIGVDYLRLGSYYKCGKCGALLPTISHHYQCFECGKASTQEELKIIRLPIYSVNHEILKETLDRGSNLGATVTELKKLGINAIPYGSISGLSKIKHTFPLLIFDNKELPLLVVEIIESNNNDNNYDELNLLSFIARCNDAKIINKVLVVKPSLDENLRHLAEINGVVVIESKTDDPVLLGLVDIIKQAVHKALEIA
;
A
#
# COMPACT_ATOMS: atom_id res chain seq x y z
N MET A 1 16.81 -1.29 6.69
CA MET A 1 15.45 -0.94 6.18
C MET A 1 15.57 -0.59 4.71
N HIS A 2 15.66 -1.60 3.85
CA HIS A 2 15.90 -1.40 2.40
C HIS A 2 14.55 -1.38 1.68
N GLY A 3 13.91 -0.21 1.65
CA GLY A 3 12.80 0.02 0.73
C GLY A 3 13.37 0.43 -0.62
N ASN A 4 13.04 -0.33 -1.67
CA ASN A 4 13.44 0.00 -3.04
C ASN A 4 12.70 1.27 -3.51
N VAL A 5 13.22 2.45 -3.13
CA VAL A 5 12.70 3.77 -3.50
C VAL A 5 12.54 3.88 -5.02
N HIS A 6 13.51 3.36 -5.77
CA HIS A 6 13.44 3.35 -7.23
C HIS A 6 12.23 2.56 -7.74
N SER A 7 11.94 1.38 -7.16
CA SER A 7 10.74 0.60 -7.49
C SER A 7 9.45 1.36 -7.21
N ASP A 8 9.35 2.07 -6.09
CA ASP A 8 8.17 2.88 -5.76
C ASP A 8 7.95 3.98 -6.79
N LEU A 9 9.00 4.75 -7.13
CA LEU A 9 8.92 5.83 -8.13
C LEU A 9 8.60 5.30 -9.53
N MET A 10 9.18 4.16 -9.90
CA MET A 10 8.84 3.46 -11.15
C MET A 10 7.40 2.99 -11.16
N ASN A 11 6.88 2.47 -10.05
CA ASN A 11 5.48 2.07 -9.92
C ASN A 11 4.56 3.30 -10.10
N PHE A 12 4.89 4.43 -9.48
CA PHE A 12 4.13 5.68 -9.64
C PHE A 12 4.09 6.14 -11.10
N ARG A 13 5.23 6.08 -11.81
CA ARG A 13 5.29 6.47 -13.23
C ARG A 13 4.58 5.48 -14.15
N THR A 14 4.90 4.18 -14.04
CA THR A 14 4.39 3.13 -14.95
C THR A 14 2.89 2.94 -14.86
N LYS A 15 2.31 3.08 -13.66
CA LYS A 15 0.85 3.00 -13.45
C LYS A 15 0.16 4.36 -13.52
N ASN A 16 0.90 5.43 -13.83
CA ASN A 16 0.40 6.80 -13.89
C ASN A 16 -0.41 7.20 -12.63
N ILE A 17 0.17 6.92 -11.46
CA ILE A 17 -0.48 7.15 -10.17
C ILE A 17 -0.48 8.63 -9.87
N SER A 18 -1.66 9.24 -9.80
CA SER A 18 -1.83 10.67 -9.50
C SER A 18 -1.90 10.97 -7.99
N THR A 19 -2.38 10.01 -7.21
CA THR A 19 -2.74 10.18 -5.81
C THR A 19 -2.45 8.92 -5.01
N LEU A 20 -1.98 9.10 -3.77
CA LEU A 20 -1.70 8.04 -2.81
C LEU A 20 -2.58 8.27 -1.59
N GLU A 21 -3.47 7.32 -1.33
CA GLU A 21 -4.49 7.40 -0.27
C GLU A 21 -4.38 6.19 0.66
N PRO A 22 -4.50 6.39 1.99
CA PRO A 22 -4.52 5.29 2.93
C PRO A 22 -5.86 4.53 2.82
N LYS A 23 -5.79 3.21 2.67
CA LYS A 23 -6.95 2.31 2.61
C LYS A 23 -6.90 1.27 3.70
N PHE A 24 -8.04 1.01 4.34
CA PHE A 24 -8.14 -0.03 5.37
C PHE A 24 -8.31 -1.42 4.73
N GLU A 25 -7.41 -2.34 5.08
CA GLU A 25 -7.50 -3.75 4.73
C GLU A 25 -7.75 -4.61 5.97
N ARG A 26 -8.78 -5.46 5.94
CA ARG A 26 -9.25 -6.26 7.08
C ARG A 26 -8.16 -7.02 7.83
N LYS A 27 -7.13 -7.53 7.15
CA LYS A 27 -6.04 -8.31 7.75
C LYS A 27 -4.76 -7.52 8.00
N LYS A 28 -4.63 -6.31 7.46
CA LYS A 28 -3.38 -5.55 7.49
C LYS A 28 -3.50 -4.14 8.09
N GLY A 29 -4.71 -3.64 8.34
CA GLY A 29 -4.93 -2.28 8.81
C GLY A 29 -4.90 -1.25 7.66
N TYR A 30 -4.79 0.03 7.98
CA TYR A 30 -4.63 1.13 7.01
C TYR A 30 -3.25 1.10 6.37
N ARG A 31 -3.19 1.18 5.03
CA ARG A 31 -1.95 1.12 4.24
C ARG A 31 -2.07 1.91 2.94
N TYR A 32 -0.94 2.27 2.35
CA TYR A 32 -0.81 2.80 0.99
C TYR A 32 -0.42 1.64 0.09
N ASN A 33 -1.37 1.20 -0.73
CA ASN A 33 -1.22 -0.05 -1.50
C ASN A 33 -0.04 0.00 -2.47
N GLU A 34 0.32 1.19 -2.92
CA GLU A 34 1.41 1.45 -3.84
C GLU A 34 2.80 1.27 -3.20
N LEU A 35 2.85 1.23 -1.87
CA LEU A 35 4.05 0.98 -1.06
C LEU A 35 3.97 -0.36 -0.30
N ASP A 36 2.98 -1.21 -0.62
CA ASP A 36 2.79 -2.53 -0.01
C ASP A 36 3.80 -3.56 -0.53
N HIS A 37 5.05 -3.41 -0.11
CA HIS A 37 6.15 -4.32 -0.38
C HIS A 37 6.59 -5.05 0.90
N GLY A 38 5.62 -5.50 1.70
CA GLY A 38 5.88 -6.09 3.03
C GLY A 38 6.17 -5.05 4.14
N ARG A 39 6.11 -3.75 3.82
CA ARG A 39 6.35 -2.65 4.76
C ARG A 39 5.20 -2.49 5.75
N THR A 40 5.48 -2.33 7.03
CA THR A 40 4.50 -1.87 8.03
C THR A 40 3.98 -0.47 7.66
N LEU A 41 2.80 -0.08 8.18
CA LEU A 41 2.28 1.29 7.96
C LEU A 41 3.29 2.36 8.41
N ARG A 42 3.99 2.13 9.53
CA ARG A 42 5.02 3.05 10.03
C ARG A 42 6.15 3.26 9.02
N GLU A 43 6.61 2.18 8.39
CA GLU A 43 7.64 2.23 7.35
C GLU A 43 7.14 2.95 6.09
N GLN A 44 5.89 2.71 5.69
CA GLN A 44 5.31 3.43 4.54
C GLN A 44 5.25 4.93 4.80
N ILE A 45 4.80 5.36 5.99
CA ILE A 45 4.77 6.77 6.39
C ILE A 45 6.19 7.37 6.35
N PHE A 46 7.20 6.63 6.80
CA PHE A 46 8.59 7.09 6.72
C PHE A 46 9.00 7.38 5.26
N PHE A 47 8.77 6.46 4.33
CA PHE A 47 9.11 6.67 2.91
C PHE A 47 8.31 7.80 2.28
N LEU A 48 7.01 7.91 2.55
CA LEU A 48 6.16 8.99 2.05
C LEU A 48 6.66 10.37 2.49
N ASN A 49 7.10 10.50 3.75
CA ASN A 49 7.72 11.73 4.24
C ASN A 49 9.04 12.05 3.51
N GLU A 50 9.87 11.04 3.23
CA GLU A 50 11.09 11.24 2.43
C GLU A 50 10.78 11.65 0.98
N TYR A 51 9.73 11.09 0.37
CA TYR A 51 9.30 11.44 -0.98
C TYR A 51 8.74 12.87 -1.05
N GLN A 52 8.03 13.28 0.01
CA GLN A 52 7.55 14.65 0.14
C GLN A 52 8.70 15.66 0.31
N LYS A 53 9.72 15.35 1.13
CA LYS A 53 10.91 16.21 1.28
C LYS A 53 11.66 16.42 -0.05
N LYS A 54 11.61 15.43 -0.94
CA LYS A 54 12.19 15.49 -2.29
C LYS A 54 11.25 16.10 -3.34
N SER A 55 10.10 16.60 -2.92
CA SER A 55 9.07 17.19 -3.79
C SER A 55 8.49 16.24 -4.84
N TRP A 56 8.73 14.93 -4.72
CA TRP A 56 8.08 13.91 -5.57
C TRP A 56 6.60 13.78 -5.24
N LEU A 57 6.27 14.02 -3.98
CA LEU A 57 4.91 14.06 -3.47
C LEU A 57 4.63 15.43 -2.87
N SER A 58 3.38 15.86 -2.98
CA SER A 58 2.83 16.98 -2.22
C SER A 58 1.60 16.53 -1.46
N GLU A 59 1.50 16.92 -0.20
CA GLU A 59 0.33 16.62 0.61
C GLU A 59 -0.86 17.49 0.16
N LYS A 60 -2.02 16.87 -0.01
CA LYS A 60 -3.27 17.54 -0.37
C LYS A 60 -4.29 17.59 0.75
N ASP A 61 -4.37 16.51 1.53
CA ASP A 61 -5.34 16.34 2.62
C ASP A 61 -4.84 15.27 3.59
N ALA A 62 -5.65 14.86 4.57
CA ALA A 62 -5.37 13.70 5.41
C ALA A 62 -6.63 13.10 6.03
N VAL A 63 -6.52 11.82 6.39
CA VAL A 63 -7.54 11.08 7.16
C VAL A 63 -7.07 10.91 8.60
N ALA A 64 -7.96 11.17 9.56
CA ALA A 64 -7.73 10.86 10.96
C ALA A 64 -8.08 9.39 11.25
N VAL A 65 -7.15 8.66 11.84
CA VAL A 65 -7.29 7.24 12.16
C VAL A 65 -7.03 7.01 13.65
N LEU A 66 -7.83 6.14 14.25
CA LEU A 66 -7.68 5.73 15.64
C LEU A 66 -6.71 4.56 15.76
N GLN A 67 -5.81 4.63 16.73
CA GLN A 67 -4.87 3.56 17.07
C GLN A 67 -5.00 3.15 18.54
N CYS A 68 -4.83 1.85 18.76
CA CYS A 68 -4.69 1.27 20.08
C CYS A 68 -3.52 1.92 20.82
N PRO A 69 -3.73 2.46 22.04
CA PRO A 69 -2.66 3.11 22.79
C PRO A 69 -1.56 2.14 23.20
N HIS A 70 -1.86 0.84 23.27
CA HIS A 70 -0.97 -0.21 23.77
C HIS A 70 -0.09 -0.88 22.70
N CYS A 71 -0.58 -1.00 21.46
CA CYS A 71 0.16 -1.70 20.39
C CYS A 71 0.21 -0.94 19.06
N SER A 72 -0.40 0.25 18.98
CA SER A 72 -0.49 1.07 17.76
C SER A 72 -1.22 0.42 16.58
N SER A 73 -1.88 -0.72 16.78
CA SER A 73 -2.80 -1.28 15.78
C SER A 73 -4.01 -0.35 15.59
N ASP A 74 -4.42 -0.17 14.35
CA ASP A 74 -5.61 0.55 13.91
C ASP A 74 -6.82 -0.37 13.69
N GLN A 75 -6.67 -1.66 13.98
CA GLN A 75 -7.74 -2.65 13.93
C GLN A 75 -8.51 -2.66 15.23
N LEU A 76 -9.50 -1.75 15.30
CA LEU A 76 -10.36 -1.56 16.45
C LEU A 76 -11.80 -1.93 16.12
N CYS A 77 -12.53 -2.50 17.08
CA CYS A 77 -13.98 -2.61 17.01
C CYS A 77 -14.63 -1.93 18.22
N ILE A 78 -15.83 -1.41 18.01
CA ILE A 78 -16.62 -0.81 19.09
C ILE A 78 -17.34 -1.92 19.84
N SER A 79 -17.28 -1.87 21.16
CA SER A 79 -18.02 -2.72 22.09
C SER A 79 -18.81 -1.86 23.07
N PHE A 80 -20.02 -2.30 23.42
CA PHE A 80 -20.86 -1.62 24.41
C PHE A 80 -20.78 -2.34 25.74
N GLN A 81 -20.70 -1.58 26.83
CA GLN A 81 -20.65 -2.11 28.19
C GLN A 81 -21.64 -1.39 29.11
N CYS A 82 -22.29 -2.16 29.98
CA CYS A 82 -23.17 -1.63 31.01
C CYS A 82 -22.39 -0.71 31.97
N GLN A 83 -22.84 0.53 32.12
CA GLN A 83 -22.23 1.50 33.05
C GLN A 83 -22.30 1.06 34.54
N LEU A 84 -23.19 0.12 34.89
CA LEU A 84 -23.37 -0.32 36.27
C LEU A 84 -22.63 -1.62 36.61
N CYS A 85 -22.39 -2.51 35.64
CA CYS A 85 -21.81 -3.83 35.91
C CYS A 85 -20.76 -4.30 34.88
N SER A 86 -20.40 -3.43 33.92
CA SER A 86 -19.43 -3.65 32.85
C SER A 86 -19.72 -4.83 31.92
N SER A 87 -20.92 -5.42 31.98
CA SER A 87 -21.31 -6.50 31.08
C SER A 87 -21.55 -5.98 29.66
N SER A 88 -21.07 -6.74 28.67
CA SER A 88 -21.34 -6.52 27.25
C SER A 88 -22.65 -7.13 26.75
N ASN A 89 -23.41 -7.83 27.61
CA ASN A 89 -24.74 -8.34 27.27
C ASN A 89 -25.75 -7.20 27.26
N ILE A 90 -25.78 -6.45 26.16
CA ILE A 90 -26.58 -5.24 25.98
C ILE A 90 -27.54 -5.43 24.81
N SER A 91 -28.80 -5.06 25.03
CA SER A 91 -29.79 -4.89 23.96
C SER A 91 -30.25 -3.43 23.92
N ARG A 92 -30.67 -2.95 22.74
CA ARG A 92 -31.21 -1.60 22.55
C ARG A 92 -32.64 -1.70 22.03
N GLY A 93 -33.52 -0.83 22.50
CA GLY A 93 -34.90 -0.75 22.02
C GLY A 93 -35.60 0.51 22.50
N THR A 94 -36.88 0.66 22.15
CA THR A 94 -37.69 1.75 22.68
C THR A 94 -38.19 1.39 24.07
N ALA A 95 -37.94 2.22 25.07
CA ALA A 95 -38.49 2.02 26.40
C ALA A 95 -39.96 2.48 26.46
N ILE A 96 -40.78 1.65 27.09
CA ILE A 96 -42.17 1.94 27.42
C ILE A 96 -42.32 1.99 28.94
N GLN A 97 -42.86 3.10 29.43
CA GLN A 97 -43.35 3.24 30.79
C GLN A 97 -44.86 3.05 30.79
N HIS A 98 -45.34 2.03 31.50
CA HIS A 98 -46.77 1.81 31.72
C HIS A 98 -47.27 2.76 32.81
N ASP A 99 -48.24 3.61 32.50
CA ASP A 99 -48.69 4.69 33.37
C ASP A 99 -49.37 4.13 34.63
N TYR A 100 -50.22 3.10 34.47
CA TYR A 100 -51.01 2.54 35.56
C TYR A 100 -50.18 1.87 36.67
N CYS A 101 -49.06 1.19 36.37
CA CYS A 101 -48.28 0.45 37.37
C CYS A 101 -46.80 0.83 37.47
N GLY A 102 -46.39 1.86 36.72
CA GLY A 102 -45.02 2.38 36.67
C GLY A 102 -43.98 1.41 36.12
N ASN A 103 -44.37 0.29 35.50
CA ASN A 103 -43.41 -0.64 34.92
C ASN A 103 -42.69 0.02 33.75
N ILE A 104 -41.36 -0.09 33.71
CA ILE A 104 -40.56 0.42 32.59
C ILE A 104 -39.73 -0.74 32.03
N ASP A 105 -39.88 -1.00 30.73
CA ASP A 105 -39.08 -2.00 30.02
C ASP A 105 -39.05 -1.70 28.52
N LEU A 106 -38.29 -2.49 27.76
CA LEU A 106 -38.28 -2.37 26.31
C LEU A 106 -39.62 -2.82 25.70
N ASP A 107 -40.04 -2.13 24.64
CA ASP A 107 -41.27 -2.32 23.88
C ASP A 107 -41.60 -3.79 23.57
N HIS A 108 -40.65 -4.57 23.07
CA HIS A 108 -40.83 -5.99 22.73
C HIS A 108 -41.21 -6.86 23.94
N LYS A 109 -41.01 -6.40 25.19
CA LYS A 109 -41.48 -7.09 26.39
C LYS A 109 -42.98 -6.90 26.63
N TYR A 110 -43.58 -5.86 26.06
CA TYR A 110 -45.01 -5.58 26.13
C TYR A 110 -45.80 -6.21 24.99
N VAL A 111 -45.16 -6.56 23.87
CA VAL A 111 -45.85 -7.18 22.72
C VAL A 111 -46.32 -8.59 23.08
N SER A 112 -47.63 -8.82 22.92
CA SER A 112 -48.31 -10.12 23.02
C SER A 112 -48.26 -10.89 21.69
N PRO A 113 -48.51 -12.21 21.68
CA PRO A 113 -48.51 -13.01 20.45
C PRO A 113 -49.51 -12.55 19.37
N ASP A 114 -50.59 -11.91 19.78
CA ASP A 114 -51.62 -11.33 18.90
C ASP A 114 -51.29 -9.91 18.40
N GLY A 115 -50.10 -9.38 18.76
CA GLY A 115 -49.65 -8.04 18.40
C GLY A 115 -50.16 -6.92 19.32
N SER A 116 -51.02 -7.23 20.30
CA SER A 116 -51.44 -6.26 21.31
C SER A 116 -50.32 -5.90 22.28
N LEU A 117 -50.42 -4.74 22.95
CA LEU A 117 -49.49 -4.37 24.02
C LEU A 117 -50.10 -4.69 25.38
N LEU A 118 -49.40 -5.50 26.18
CA LEU A 118 -49.84 -5.97 27.48
C LEU A 118 -48.71 -5.83 28.53
N CYS A 119 -49.02 -5.21 29.67
CA CYS A 119 -48.09 -5.14 30.78
C CYS A 119 -47.96 -6.53 31.44
N ARG A 120 -46.79 -7.17 31.33
CA ARG A 120 -46.57 -8.49 31.97
C ARG A 120 -46.64 -8.45 33.50
N LYS A 121 -46.40 -7.28 34.12
CA LYS A 121 -46.41 -7.06 35.58
C LYS A 121 -47.83 -7.00 36.16
N CYS A 122 -48.76 -6.29 35.51
CA CYS A 122 -50.12 -6.09 36.04
C CYS A 122 -51.25 -6.66 35.15
N LYS A 123 -50.88 -7.25 34.01
CA LYS A 123 -51.79 -7.88 33.04
C LYS A 123 -52.84 -6.93 32.41
N LYS A 124 -52.64 -5.62 32.50
CA LYS A 124 -53.45 -4.62 31.79
C LYS A 124 -52.91 -4.33 30.40
N ALA A 125 -53.82 -4.06 29.47
CA ALA A 125 -53.51 -3.66 28.11
C ALA A 125 -53.01 -2.20 28.06
N LEU A 126 -52.16 -1.91 27.09
CA LEU A 126 -51.61 -0.59 26.79
C LEU A 126 -52.20 -0.14 25.45
N ASN A 127 -53.33 0.57 25.46
CA ASN A 127 -54.08 0.87 24.24
C ASN A 127 -53.72 2.24 23.65
N ALA A 128 -53.57 3.25 24.50
CA ALA A 128 -53.38 4.64 24.07
C ALA A 128 -52.09 5.25 24.65
N ILE A 129 -51.24 5.77 23.76
CA ILE A 129 -50.04 6.55 24.12
C ILE A 129 -50.49 7.84 24.83
N GLY A 130 -49.81 8.19 25.92
CA GLY A 130 -50.11 9.39 26.71
C GLY A 130 -51.27 9.21 27.71
N VAL A 131 -51.94 8.06 27.69
CA VAL A 131 -53.00 7.70 28.65
C VAL A 131 -52.61 6.42 29.40
N ASP A 132 -52.40 5.31 28.68
CA ASP A 132 -52.05 4.03 29.29
C ASP A 132 -50.54 3.87 29.43
N TYR A 133 -49.75 4.48 28.53
CA TYR A 133 -48.31 4.36 28.53
C TYR A 133 -47.59 5.53 27.85
N LEU A 134 -46.34 5.73 28.22
CA LEU A 134 -45.41 6.67 27.61
C LEU A 134 -44.32 5.92 26.85
N ARG A 135 -43.95 6.43 25.68
CA ARG A 135 -42.75 5.99 24.95
C ARG A 135 -41.61 6.94 25.29
N LEU A 136 -40.59 6.43 25.99
CA LEU A 136 -39.48 7.24 26.51
C LEU A 136 -38.30 7.39 25.52
N GLY A 137 -38.34 6.69 24.37
CA GLY A 137 -37.29 6.74 23.35
C GLY A 137 -36.29 5.58 23.45
N SER A 138 -35.09 5.75 22.89
CA SER A 138 -34.05 4.71 22.84
C SER A 138 -33.41 4.48 24.21
N TYR A 139 -33.45 3.25 24.69
CA TYR A 139 -32.76 2.82 25.91
C TYR A 139 -31.95 1.54 25.65
N TYR A 140 -30.98 1.31 26.53
CA TYR A 140 -30.18 0.09 26.60
C TYR A 140 -30.61 -0.76 27.79
N LYS A 141 -30.80 -2.06 27.58
CA LYS A 141 -31.09 -3.03 28.64
C LYS A 141 -29.90 -3.97 28.82
N CYS A 142 -29.36 -4.02 30.03
CA CYS A 142 -28.33 -4.99 30.39
C CYS A 142 -28.97 -6.34 30.74
N GLY A 143 -28.57 -7.39 30.04
CA GLY A 143 -29.00 -8.77 30.31
C GLY A 143 -28.40 -9.38 31.57
N LYS A 144 -27.31 -8.81 32.13
CA LYS A 144 -26.68 -9.30 33.36
C LYS A 144 -27.33 -8.74 34.63
N CYS A 145 -27.40 -7.41 34.76
CA CYS A 145 -27.96 -6.77 35.96
C CYS A 145 -29.40 -6.27 35.80
N GLY A 146 -29.98 -6.37 34.60
CA GLY A 146 -31.36 -5.92 34.33
C GLY A 146 -31.54 -4.41 34.23
N ALA A 147 -30.48 -3.61 34.37
CA ALA A 147 -30.55 -2.16 34.31
C ALA A 147 -31.05 -1.66 32.95
N LEU A 148 -31.93 -0.66 32.98
CA LEU A 148 -32.42 0.06 31.82
C LEU A 148 -31.80 1.46 31.82
N LEU A 149 -30.92 1.74 30.87
CA LEU A 149 -30.05 2.91 30.85
C LEU A 149 -30.31 3.76 29.59
N PRO A 150 -30.38 5.09 29.70
CA PRO A 150 -30.52 5.96 28.53
C PRO A 150 -29.21 6.05 27.71
N THR A 151 -28.06 5.78 28.33
CA THR A 151 -26.73 5.78 27.70
C THR A 151 -25.99 4.48 28.03
N ILE A 152 -24.93 4.20 27.28
CA ILE A 152 -24.07 3.02 27.47
C ILE A 152 -22.61 3.43 27.37
N SER A 153 -21.69 2.65 27.97
CA SER A 153 -20.27 2.92 27.81
C SER A 153 -19.78 2.36 26.48
N HIS A 154 -19.08 3.19 25.72
CA HIS A 154 -18.42 2.81 24.47
C HIS A 154 -16.96 2.47 24.77
N HIS A 155 -16.53 1.28 24.38
CA HIS A 155 -15.13 0.87 24.48
C HIS A 155 -14.65 0.38 23.11
N TYR A 156 -13.37 0.59 22.84
CA TYR A 156 -12.72 0.18 21.61
C TYR A 156 -11.81 -1.00 21.91
N GLN A 157 -12.16 -2.16 21.37
CA GLN A 157 -11.40 -3.38 21.56
C GLN A 157 -10.43 -3.56 20.38
N CYS A 158 -9.16 -3.76 20.70
CA CYS A 158 -8.13 -4.01 19.71
C CYS A 158 -8.12 -5.48 19.29
N PHE A 159 -8.17 -5.76 17.99
CA PHE A 159 -8.09 -7.12 17.47
C PHE A 159 -6.71 -7.76 17.62
N GLU A 160 -5.65 -6.95 17.68
CA GLU A 160 -4.28 -7.47 17.79
C GLU A 160 -3.89 -7.82 19.23
N CYS A 161 -4.10 -6.90 20.19
CA CYS A 161 -3.67 -7.14 21.58
C CYS A 161 -4.82 -7.48 22.54
N GLY A 162 -6.08 -7.46 22.07
CA GLY A 162 -7.27 -7.79 22.86
C GLY A 162 -7.67 -6.75 23.92
N LYS A 163 -6.85 -5.73 24.17
CA LYS A 163 -7.12 -4.70 25.18
C LYS A 163 -8.27 -3.78 24.73
N ALA A 164 -9.07 -3.37 25.70
CA ALA A 164 -10.12 -2.37 25.53
C ALA A 164 -9.62 -1.00 26.00
N SER A 165 -10.05 0.05 25.32
CA SER A 165 -9.73 1.45 25.67
C SER A 165 -10.96 2.34 25.50
N THR A 166 -11.04 3.46 26.23
CA THR A 166 -12.06 4.50 25.98
C THR A 166 -11.70 5.33 24.75
N GLN A 167 -12.61 6.18 24.28
CA GLN A 167 -12.33 7.06 23.15
C GLN A 167 -11.17 8.03 23.43
N GLU A 168 -11.11 8.54 24.66
CA GLU A 168 -10.10 9.50 25.11
C GLU A 168 -8.70 8.88 25.23
N GLU A 169 -8.63 7.57 25.48
CA GLU A 169 -7.37 6.83 25.56
C GLU A 169 -6.79 6.49 24.18
N LEU A 170 -7.62 6.48 23.13
CA LEU A 170 -7.15 6.16 21.79
C LEU A 170 -6.21 7.24 21.24
N LYS A 171 -5.19 6.80 20.53
CA LYS A 171 -4.29 7.70 19.82
C LYS A 171 -4.91 8.06 18.48
N ILE A 172 -5.07 9.36 18.21
CA ILE A 172 -5.44 9.84 16.88
C ILE A 172 -4.16 10.07 16.11
N ILE A 173 -4.00 9.36 15.00
CA ILE A 173 -2.93 9.61 14.04
C ILE A 173 -3.50 10.21 12.76
N ARG A 174 -2.67 10.99 12.09
CA ARG A 174 -2.99 11.62 10.81
C ARG A 174 -2.30 10.85 9.69
N LEU A 175 -3.06 10.36 8.73
CA LEU A 175 -2.56 9.68 7.53
C LEU A 175 -2.73 10.60 6.31
N PRO A 176 -1.65 11.18 5.77
CA PRO A 176 -1.75 12.17 4.70
C PRO A 176 -2.14 11.56 3.34
N ILE A 177 -2.92 12.31 2.57
CA ILE A 177 -3.21 12.01 1.17
C ILE A 177 -2.25 12.81 0.31
N TYR A 178 -1.50 12.14 -0.55
CA TYR A 178 -0.48 12.77 -1.39
C TYR A 178 -0.93 12.84 -2.84
N SER A 179 -0.57 13.91 -3.54
CA SER A 179 -0.47 13.92 -4.99
C SER A 179 0.95 13.69 -5.46
N VAL A 180 1.08 12.97 -6.56
CA VAL A 180 2.36 12.76 -7.24
C VAL A 180 2.67 13.95 -8.13
N ASN A 181 3.87 14.53 -7.96
CA ASN A 181 4.39 15.52 -8.89
C ASN A 181 5.07 14.81 -10.07
N HIS A 182 4.32 14.58 -11.14
CA HIS A 182 4.83 13.85 -12.30
C HIS A 182 5.97 14.56 -13.02
N GLU A 183 6.05 15.89 -12.98
CA GLU A 183 7.13 16.66 -13.61
C GLU A 183 8.46 16.42 -12.88
N ILE A 184 8.46 16.61 -11.56
CA ILE A 184 9.65 16.39 -10.73
C ILE A 184 10.02 14.91 -10.70
N LEU A 185 9.03 14.01 -10.65
CA LEU A 185 9.25 12.57 -10.70
C LEU A 185 9.93 12.17 -12.02
N LYS A 186 9.42 12.67 -13.16
CA LYS A 186 10.00 12.44 -14.48
C LYS A 186 11.42 12.97 -14.52
N GLU A 187 11.64 14.22 -14.12
CA GLU A 187 12.96 14.82 -14.09
C GLU A 187 13.93 14.05 -13.17
N THR A 188 13.49 13.56 -12.02
CA THR A 188 14.35 12.82 -11.09
C THR A 188 14.72 11.45 -11.65
N LEU A 189 13.76 10.74 -12.24
CA LEU A 189 14.01 9.46 -12.90
C LEU A 189 14.90 9.63 -14.15
N ASP A 190 14.72 10.74 -14.87
CA ASP A 190 15.50 11.08 -16.07
C ASP A 190 16.89 11.66 -15.71
N ARG A 191 17.09 12.22 -14.51
CA ARG A 191 18.41 12.67 -14.00
C ARG A 191 19.21 11.55 -13.35
N GLY A 192 18.55 10.60 -12.67
CA GLY A 192 19.20 9.40 -12.12
C GLY A 192 19.68 8.42 -13.19
N SER A 193 19.11 8.52 -14.39
CA SER A 193 19.53 7.80 -15.58
C SER A 193 19.73 8.80 -16.73
N ASN A 194 20.97 9.22 -17.02
CA ASN A 194 21.29 10.09 -18.17
C ASN A 194 21.07 9.41 -19.55
N LEU A 195 20.13 8.45 -19.61
CA LEU A 195 19.72 7.72 -20.79
C LEU A 195 19.10 8.64 -21.85
N GLY A 196 18.56 9.80 -21.49
CA GLY A 196 18.06 10.77 -22.48
C GLY A 196 19.16 11.25 -23.42
N ALA A 197 20.35 11.56 -22.88
CA ALA A 197 21.51 11.94 -23.68
C ALA A 197 22.05 10.74 -24.47
N THR A 198 22.13 9.55 -23.84
CA THR A 198 22.52 8.30 -24.52
C THR A 198 21.59 7.98 -25.70
N VAL A 199 20.26 8.05 -25.52
CA VAL A 199 19.26 7.80 -26.56
C VAL A 199 19.40 8.82 -27.69
N THR A 200 19.65 10.09 -27.37
CA THR A 200 19.87 11.13 -28.37
C THR A 200 21.10 10.81 -29.23
N GLU A 201 22.18 10.33 -28.61
CA GLU A 201 23.40 9.97 -29.33
C GLU A 201 23.23 8.69 -30.16
N LEU A 202 22.58 7.67 -29.60
CA LEU A 202 22.22 6.44 -30.34
C LEU A 202 21.34 6.73 -31.55
N LYS A 203 20.39 7.67 -31.41
CA LYS A 203 19.53 8.09 -32.51
C LYS A 203 20.30 8.75 -33.65
N LYS A 204 21.33 9.56 -33.36
CA LYS A 204 22.23 10.12 -34.39
C LYS A 204 22.98 9.04 -35.15
N LEU A 205 23.22 7.89 -34.53
CA LEU A 205 23.83 6.70 -35.13
C LEU A 205 22.82 5.80 -35.86
N GLY A 206 21.54 6.19 -35.92
CA GLY A 206 20.48 5.37 -36.53
C GLY A 206 20.00 4.20 -35.66
N ILE A 207 20.39 4.15 -34.39
CA ILE A 207 20.00 3.08 -33.46
C ILE A 207 18.71 3.49 -32.75
N ASN A 208 17.67 2.65 -32.85
CA ASN A 208 16.39 2.90 -32.18
C ASN A 208 16.45 2.41 -30.73
N ALA A 209 16.49 3.35 -29.79
CA ALA A 209 16.53 3.08 -28.36
C ALA A 209 15.39 3.80 -27.63
N ILE A 210 14.73 3.09 -26.72
CA ILE A 210 13.64 3.61 -25.89
C ILE A 210 14.07 3.52 -24.42
N PRO A 211 14.07 4.65 -23.68
CA PRO A 211 14.28 4.62 -22.25
C PRO A 211 13.07 3.99 -21.55
N TYR A 212 13.32 3.13 -20.58
CA TYR A 212 12.31 2.46 -19.77
C TYR A 212 11.30 1.65 -20.59
N GLY A 213 11.79 1.02 -21.66
CA GLY A 213 10.99 0.19 -22.55
C GLY A 213 10.48 -1.08 -21.87
N SER A 214 9.33 -1.58 -22.33
CA SER A 214 8.70 -2.80 -21.79
C SER A 214 8.51 -3.86 -22.87
N ILE A 215 8.78 -5.13 -22.52
CA ILE A 215 8.64 -6.28 -23.40
C ILE A 215 7.79 -7.34 -22.69
N SER A 216 6.96 -8.05 -23.44
CA SER A 216 6.22 -9.20 -22.89
C SER A 216 7.06 -10.47 -23.01
N GLY A 217 7.27 -11.15 -21.89
CA GLY A 217 7.92 -12.47 -21.86
C GLY A 217 7.02 -13.59 -22.38
N LEU A 218 7.58 -14.78 -22.53
CA LEU A 218 6.85 -16.00 -22.89
C LEU A 218 5.78 -16.35 -21.86
N SER A 219 6.05 -16.02 -20.60
CA SER A 219 5.09 -16.10 -19.48
C SER A 219 3.91 -15.11 -19.59
N LYS A 220 3.92 -14.21 -20.58
CA LYS A 220 3.03 -13.05 -20.74
C LYS A 220 3.20 -11.96 -19.67
N ILE A 221 4.18 -12.11 -18.77
CA ILE A 221 4.56 -11.06 -17.83
C ILE A 221 5.28 -9.95 -18.59
N LYS A 222 4.95 -8.70 -18.29
CA LYS A 222 5.66 -7.54 -18.86
C LYS A 222 6.88 -7.21 -18.00
N HIS A 223 8.03 -7.11 -18.66
CA HIS A 223 9.31 -6.74 -18.06
C HIS A 223 9.74 -5.37 -18.56
N THR A 224 10.16 -4.47 -17.66
CA THR A 224 10.55 -3.10 -17.99
C THR A 224 12.04 -2.89 -17.75
N PHE A 225 12.80 -2.48 -18.76
CA PHE A 225 14.26 -2.30 -18.68
C PHE A 225 14.64 -0.82 -18.78
N PRO A 226 15.66 -0.34 -18.04
CA PRO A 226 16.16 1.03 -18.14
C PRO A 226 16.39 1.51 -19.56
N LEU A 227 17.02 0.70 -20.42
CA LEU A 227 17.16 1.00 -21.85
C LEU A 227 16.82 -0.23 -22.68
N LEU A 228 16.03 -0.04 -23.73
CA LEU A 228 15.66 -1.08 -24.68
C LEU A 228 16.03 -0.64 -26.10
N ILE A 229 16.78 -1.46 -26.81
CA ILE A 229 17.22 -1.22 -28.19
C ILE A 229 16.51 -2.21 -29.10
N PHE A 230 16.04 -1.72 -30.24
CA PHE A 230 15.38 -2.51 -31.28
C PHE A 230 16.26 -2.65 -32.51
N ASP A 231 16.05 -3.74 -33.25
CA ASP A 231 16.59 -3.87 -34.60
C ASP A 231 15.78 -3.06 -35.63
N ASN A 232 16.19 -3.11 -36.90
CA ASN A 232 15.51 -2.42 -37.99
C ASN A 232 14.10 -2.96 -38.29
N LYS A 233 13.72 -4.12 -37.73
CA LYS A 233 12.40 -4.74 -37.87
C LYS A 233 11.52 -4.51 -36.63
N GLU A 234 11.92 -3.59 -35.75
CA GLU A 234 11.26 -3.28 -34.47
C GLU A 234 11.20 -4.47 -33.49
N LEU A 235 12.10 -5.43 -33.61
CA LEU A 235 12.24 -6.53 -32.65
C LEU A 235 13.23 -6.16 -31.55
N PRO A 236 12.98 -6.53 -30.28
CA PRO A 236 13.93 -6.32 -29.19
C PRO A 236 15.28 -6.97 -29.47
N LEU A 237 16.33 -6.15 -29.51
CA LEU A 237 17.69 -6.58 -29.85
C LEU A 237 18.60 -6.67 -28.63
N LEU A 238 18.54 -5.65 -27.76
CA LEU A 238 19.42 -5.49 -26.61
C LEU A 238 18.70 -4.78 -25.47
N VAL A 239 18.98 -5.19 -24.23
CA VAL A 239 18.51 -4.52 -23.01
C VAL A 239 19.68 -4.08 -22.15
N VAL A 240 19.51 -2.94 -21.46
CA VAL A 240 20.43 -2.45 -20.45
C VAL A 240 19.72 -2.42 -19.11
N GLU A 241 20.34 -3.03 -18.10
CA GLU A 241 19.97 -2.92 -16.69
C GLU A 241 21.00 -2.07 -15.95
N ILE A 242 20.58 -1.34 -14.92
CA ILE A 242 21.46 -0.49 -14.11
C ILE A 242 21.28 -0.90 -12.64
N ILE A 243 22.37 -1.33 -12.00
CA ILE A 243 22.41 -1.69 -10.59
C ILE A 243 23.31 -0.69 -9.84
N GLU A 244 22.77 -0.07 -8.81
CA GLU A 244 23.56 0.65 -7.80
C GLU A 244 23.94 -0.36 -6.72
N SER A 245 25.18 -0.85 -6.81
CA SER A 245 25.74 -1.83 -5.89
C SER A 245 25.84 -1.26 -4.49
N ASN A 246 25.42 -2.07 -3.52
CA ASN A 246 25.57 -1.76 -2.11
C ASN A 246 26.63 -2.69 -1.52
N ASN A 247 27.88 -2.21 -1.44
CA ASN A 247 29.03 -2.95 -0.90
C ASN A 247 28.85 -3.49 0.53
N ASN A 248 27.79 -3.09 1.24
CA ASN A 248 27.48 -3.58 2.59
C ASN A 248 26.49 -4.77 2.61
N ASP A 249 25.91 -5.15 1.47
CA ASP A 249 24.89 -6.22 1.37
C ASP A 249 25.00 -6.97 0.03
N ASN A 250 25.90 -7.95 -0.03
CA ASN A 250 26.13 -8.77 -1.23
C ASN A 250 24.87 -9.49 -1.74
N ASN A 251 23.89 -9.75 -0.87
CA ASN A 251 22.65 -10.43 -1.24
C ASN A 251 21.77 -9.54 -2.15
N TYR A 252 21.87 -8.22 -2.02
CA TYR A 252 21.12 -7.28 -2.86
C TYR A 252 21.55 -7.37 -4.33
N ASP A 253 22.86 -7.35 -4.58
CA ASP A 253 23.40 -7.37 -5.94
C ASP A 253 23.14 -8.71 -6.63
N GLU A 254 23.27 -9.81 -5.88
CA GLU A 254 22.96 -11.17 -6.36
C GLU A 254 21.51 -11.29 -6.80
N LEU A 255 20.56 -10.86 -5.96
CA LEU A 255 19.12 -10.92 -6.27
C LEU A 255 18.77 -10.08 -7.50
N ASN A 256 19.38 -8.89 -7.65
CA ASN A 256 19.13 -8.03 -8.80
C ASN A 256 19.70 -8.63 -10.10
N LEU A 257 20.90 -9.20 -10.06
CA LEU A 257 21.51 -9.88 -11.20
C LEU A 257 20.69 -11.11 -11.63
N LEU A 258 20.29 -11.96 -10.67
CA LEU A 258 19.46 -13.13 -10.94
C LEU A 258 18.08 -12.75 -11.52
N SER A 259 17.46 -11.72 -10.96
CA SER A 259 16.21 -11.16 -11.48
C SER A 259 16.36 -10.67 -12.91
N PHE A 260 17.43 -9.93 -13.21
CA PHE A 260 17.72 -9.45 -14.56
C PHE A 260 17.90 -10.61 -15.56
N ILE A 261 18.69 -11.63 -15.21
CA ILE A 261 18.89 -12.82 -16.04
C ILE A 261 17.56 -13.54 -16.31
N ALA A 262 16.75 -13.75 -15.27
CA ALA A 262 15.45 -14.43 -15.39
C ALA A 262 14.50 -13.67 -16.33
N ARG A 263 14.41 -12.34 -16.19
CA ARG A 263 13.60 -11.46 -17.04
C ARG A 263 14.05 -11.51 -18.50
N CYS A 264 15.36 -11.49 -18.76
CA CYS A 264 15.91 -11.60 -20.11
C CYS A 264 15.61 -12.97 -20.75
N ASN A 265 15.74 -14.05 -19.99
CA ASN A 265 15.45 -15.40 -20.47
C ASN A 265 13.97 -15.57 -20.81
N ASP A 266 13.06 -15.08 -19.97
CA ASP A 266 11.62 -15.10 -20.25
C ASP A 266 11.26 -14.24 -21.48
N ALA A 267 11.95 -13.12 -21.69
CA ALA A 267 11.75 -12.25 -22.86
C ALA A 267 12.53 -12.69 -24.12
N LYS A 268 13.25 -13.82 -24.08
CA LYS A 268 14.14 -14.30 -25.17
C LYS A 268 15.15 -13.25 -25.66
N ILE A 269 15.67 -12.41 -24.76
CA ILE A 269 16.67 -11.40 -25.10
C ILE A 269 18.07 -12.01 -25.07
N ILE A 270 18.74 -11.94 -26.21
CA ILE A 270 20.08 -12.53 -26.39
C ILE A 270 21.16 -11.56 -25.88
N ASN A 271 21.10 -10.29 -26.28
CA ASN A 271 22.11 -9.29 -25.90
C ASN A 271 21.72 -8.59 -24.60
N LYS A 272 22.51 -8.80 -23.55
CA LYS A 272 22.22 -8.32 -22.19
C LYS A 272 23.40 -7.46 -21.72
N VAL A 273 23.12 -6.23 -21.33
CA VAL A 273 24.12 -5.32 -20.76
C VAL A 273 23.71 -4.96 -19.34
N LEU A 274 24.66 -5.03 -18.42
CA LEU A 274 24.48 -4.62 -17.04
C LEU A 274 25.47 -3.51 -16.70
N VAL A 275 24.97 -2.35 -16.30
CA VAL A 275 25.76 -1.24 -15.78
C VAL A 275 25.74 -1.29 -14.26
N VAL A 276 26.88 -1.35 -13.61
CA VAL A 276 27.01 -1.43 -12.15
C VAL A 276 27.73 -0.19 -11.62
N LYS A 277 27.18 0.41 -10.57
CA LYS A 277 27.79 1.54 -9.84
C LYS A 277 28.08 1.15 -8.38
N PRO A 278 29.32 1.25 -7.87
CA PRO A 278 30.55 1.52 -8.60
C PRO A 278 31.15 0.29 -9.30
N SER A 279 30.95 -0.90 -8.72
CA SER A 279 31.59 -2.15 -9.13
C SER A 279 30.75 -3.35 -8.72
N LEU A 280 31.02 -4.51 -9.30
CA LEU A 280 30.37 -5.77 -8.95
C LEU A 280 31.37 -6.72 -8.28
N ASP A 281 30.92 -7.51 -7.31
CA ASP A 281 31.75 -8.58 -6.71
C ASP A 281 32.22 -9.58 -7.78
N GLU A 282 33.43 -10.12 -7.63
CA GLU A 282 34.03 -11.04 -8.62
C GLU A 282 33.18 -12.30 -8.86
N ASN A 283 32.53 -12.86 -7.82
CA ASN A 283 31.68 -14.04 -8.00
C ASN A 283 30.44 -13.69 -8.83
N LEU A 284 29.87 -12.52 -8.60
CA LEU A 284 28.71 -12.02 -9.35
C LEU A 284 29.09 -11.63 -10.77
N ARG A 285 30.30 -11.10 -11.00
CA ARG A 285 30.83 -10.88 -12.34
C ARG A 285 30.95 -12.19 -13.11
N HIS A 286 31.47 -13.24 -12.49
CA HIS A 286 31.55 -14.56 -13.12
C HIS A 286 30.16 -15.14 -13.44
N LEU A 287 29.19 -14.96 -12.53
CA LEU A 287 27.80 -15.36 -12.77
C LEU A 287 27.18 -14.62 -13.97
N ALA A 288 27.46 -13.32 -14.10
CA ALA A 288 27.01 -12.51 -15.22
C ALA A 288 27.60 -13.02 -16.55
N GLU A 289 28.91 -13.28 -16.58
CA GLU A 289 29.63 -13.79 -17.76
C GLU A 289 29.10 -15.15 -18.25
N ILE A 290 28.90 -16.11 -17.34
CA ILE A 290 28.33 -17.43 -17.67
C ILE A 290 26.94 -17.32 -18.31
N ASN A 291 26.17 -16.29 -17.94
CA ASN A 291 24.82 -16.04 -18.45
C ASN A 291 24.78 -15.11 -19.68
N GLY A 292 25.95 -14.77 -20.24
CA GLY A 292 26.08 -13.93 -21.43
C GLY A 292 25.75 -12.45 -21.18
N VAL A 293 25.91 -11.97 -19.93
CA VAL A 293 25.69 -10.57 -19.57
C VAL A 293 27.01 -9.81 -19.67
N VAL A 294 27.02 -8.74 -20.47
CA VAL A 294 28.16 -7.81 -20.55
C VAL A 294 28.08 -6.83 -19.38
N VAL A 295 29.10 -6.83 -18.52
CA VAL A 295 29.15 -5.95 -17.34
C VAL A 295 29.97 -4.69 -17.62
N ILE A 296 29.43 -3.54 -17.25
CA ILE A 296 30.07 -2.21 -17.35
C ILE A 296 30.10 -1.60 -15.95
N GLU A 297 31.27 -1.28 -15.44
CA GLU A 297 31.42 -0.64 -14.14
C GLU A 297 31.59 0.87 -14.30
N SER A 298 30.87 1.65 -13.49
CA SER A 298 30.92 3.11 -13.51
C SER A 298 31.12 3.66 -12.11
N LYS A 299 32.25 4.33 -11.89
CA LYS A 299 32.58 5.00 -10.62
C LYS A 299 31.89 6.36 -10.46
N THR A 300 31.23 6.86 -11.50
CA THR A 300 30.51 8.13 -11.50
C THR A 300 29.00 7.91 -11.39
N ASP A 301 28.33 8.83 -10.69
CA ASP A 301 26.86 8.87 -10.60
C ASP A 301 26.19 9.09 -11.96
N ASP A 302 26.94 9.57 -12.95
CA ASP A 302 26.49 9.68 -14.34
C ASP A 302 26.69 8.32 -15.04
N PRO A 303 25.61 7.55 -15.29
CA PRO A 303 25.71 6.35 -16.10
C PRO A 303 25.83 6.79 -17.56
N VAL A 304 27.07 7.00 -17.95
CA VAL A 304 27.57 6.66 -19.27
C VAL A 304 27.06 7.47 -20.47
N LEU A 305 27.91 8.37 -20.94
CA LEU A 305 27.88 8.83 -22.33
C LEU A 305 28.93 8.16 -23.21
N LEU A 306 30.17 7.98 -22.72
CA LEU A 306 31.27 7.59 -23.61
C LEU A 306 31.37 6.08 -23.84
N GLY A 307 31.24 5.22 -22.81
CA GLY A 307 31.42 3.76 -22.98
C GLY A 307 30.20 2.97 -23.45
N LEU A 308 29.00 3.36 -23.02
CA LEU A 308 27.75 2.62 -23.24
C LEU A 308 27.29 2.77 -24.69
N VAL A 309 27.42 3.96 -25.27
CA VAL A 309 27.11 4.19 -26.69
C VAL A 309 27.99 3.31 -27.57
N ASP A 310 29.29 3.25 -27.29
CA ASP A 310 30.24 2.42 -28.05
C ASP A 310 29.98 0.93 -27.89
N ILE A 311 29.69 0.45 -26.68
CA ILE A 311 29.36 -0.95 -26.42
C ILE A 311 28.04 -1.33 -27.10
N ILE A 312 27.02 -0.48 -27.00
CA ILE A 312 25.75 -0.70 -27.70
C ILE A 312 25.99 -0.73 -29.22
N LYS A 313 26.78 0.20 -29.76
CA LYS A 313 27.13 0.24 -31.18
C LYS A 313 27.81 -1.06 -31.65
N GLN A 314 28.80 -1.55 -30.90
CA GLN A 314 29.48 -2.81 -31.21
C GLN A 314 28.53 -4.01 -31.13
N ALA A 315 27.70 -4.07 -30.08
CA ALA A 315 26.73 -5.15 -29.90
C ALA A 315 25.66 -5.17 -31.00
N VAL A 316 25.13 -4.00 -31.37
CA VAL A 316 24.18 -3.85 -32.48
C VAL A 316 24.84 -4.26 -33.80
N HIS A 317 26.07 -3.83 -34.07
CA HIS A 317 26.78 -4.20 -35.30
C HIS A 317 27.00 -5.71 -35.40
N LYS A 318 27.48 -6.35 -34.33
CA LYS A 318 27.70 -7.80 -34.28
C LYS A 318 26.39 -8.59 -34.44
N ALA A 319 25.30 -8.11 -33.85
CA ALA A 319 24.01 -8.78 -33.96
C ALA A 319 23.40 -8.67 -35.37
N LEU A 320 23.68 -7.57 -36.09
CA LEU A 320 23.26 -7.37 -37.49
C LEU A 320 24.11 -8.14 -38.51
N GLU A 321 25.38 -8.46 -38.20
CA GLU A 321 26.24 -9.27 -39.07
C GLU A 321 25.90 -10.78 -39.03
N ILE A 322 25.19 -11.23 -38.01
CA ILE A 322 24.83 -12.65 -37.78
C ILE A 322 23.39 -12.96 -38.26
N ALA A 323 22.60 -11.93 -38.61
CA ALA A 323 21.19 -12.03 -39.02
C ALA A 323 21.01 -12.02 -40.55
#